data_AF-A0A2W6E4D9-F1
#
_entry.id   AF-A0A2W6E4D9-F1
#
_cell.length_a   1.000
_cell.length_b   1.000
_cell.length_c   1.000
_cell.angle_alpha   90.00
_cell.angle_beta   90.00
_cell.angle_gamma   90.00
#
_symmetry.space_group_name_H-M   'P 1'
#
loop_
_entity.id
_entity.type
_entity.pdbx_description
1 polymer ?
#
loop_
_entity_poly.entity_id
_entity_poly.type
_entity_poly.pdbx_seq_one_letter_code
_entity_poly.pdbx_strand_id
1 'polypeptide(L)'
;RRPRRSRAHQLDVLLTHAPPRGVGDGTDPVHQGFPALNVLTGRLQPPLLLHGHVDPDPAAGRDHRLGRTLVRNVTGWQLFDLDPATGQVADVTGHHSAGYSSAGHRAAYDRAAYDRAAYDRARYDRARYDRAGYRDAR
;
A
#
# COMPACT_ATOMS: atom_id res chain seq x y z
N ARG A 1 -36.75 16.23 -15.21
CA ARG A 1 -35.45 15.56 -14.93
C ARG A 1 -35.00 15.93 -13.53
N ARG A 2 -35.04 15.01 -12.56
CA ARG A 2 -34.45 15.26 -11.21
C ARG A 2 -32.92 15.25 -11.34
N PRO A 3 -32.18 16.20 -10.74
CA PRO A 3 -30.72 16.14 -10.70
C PRO A 3 -30.32 14.86 -9.95
N ARG A 4 -29.49 14.03 -10.58
CA ARG A 4 -28.88 12.86 -9.93
C ARG A 4 -28.05 13.41 -8.76
N ARG A 5 -28.34 12.97 -7.53
CA ARG A 5 -27.47 13.20 -6.37
C ARG A 5 -26.03 12.97 -6.82
N SER A 6 -25.15 13.96 -6.66
CA SER A 6 -23.72 13.77 -6.88
C SER A 6 -23.31 12.52 -6.12
N ARG A 7 -22.76 11.52 -6.82
CA ARG A 7 -22.03 10.45 -6.13
C ARG A 7 -21.00 11.17 -5.27
N ALA A 8 -21.08 11.01 -3.96
CA ALA A 8 -19.99 11.43 -3.08
C ALA A 8 -18.70 10.88 -3.70
N HIS A 9 -17.71 11.75 -3.90
CA HIS A 9 -16.47 11.41 -4.62
C HIS A 9 -15.87 10.13 -4.03
N GLN A 10 -15.98 9.02 -4.77
CA GLN A 10 -15.37 7.76 -4.40
C GLN A 10 -13.85 7.89 -4.57
N LEU A 11 -13.07 7.36 -3.63
CA LEU A 11 -11.61 7.42 -3.73
C LEU A 11 -11.13 6.40 -4.77
N ASP A 12 -10.42 6.87 -5.79
CA ASP A 12 -9.86 6.00 -6.84
C ASP A 12 -8.47 5.44 -6.47
N VAL A 13 -7.61 6.30 -5.92
CA VAL A 13 -6.21 5.96 -5.60
C VAL A 13 -5.86 6.41 -4.19
N LEU A 14 -5.31 5.49 -3.40
CA LEU A 14 -4.68 5.79 -2.11
C LEU A 14 -3.15 5.71 -2.27
N LEU A 15 -2.46 6.86 -2.17
CA LEU A 15 -1.00 6.91 -2.21
C LEU A 15 -0.44 7.01 -0.79
N THR A 16 0.52 6.15 -0.49
CA THR A 16 1.20 6.09 0.81
C THR A 16 2.69 5.94 0.60
N HIS A 17 3.49 6.30 1.61
CA HIS A 17 4.93 6.03 1.54
C HIS A 17 5.23 4.56 1.84
N ALA A 18 4.73 4.06 2.98
CA ALA A 18 4.97 2.71 3.47
C ALA A 18 3.79 1.76 3.19
N PRO A 19 4.03 0.44 3.09
CA PRO A 19 2.98 -0.54 2.79
C PRO A 19 1.97 -0.73 3.92
N PRO A 20 0.79 -1.29 3.61
CA PRO A 20 -0.08 -1.90 4.60
C PRO A 20 0.60 -3.11 5.27
N ARG A 21 0.31 -3.35 6.55
CA ARG A 21 0.92 -4.46 7.30
C ARG A 21 0.55 -5.81 6.68
N GLY A 22 1.56 -6.63 6.40
CA GLY A 22 1.42 -7.97 5.81
C GLY A 22 1.09 -7.97 4.31
N VAL A 23 1.12 -6.81 3.65
CA VAL A 23 0.69 -6.65 2.25
C VAL A 23 1.71 -5.78 1.51
N GLY A 24 2.71 -6.41 0.91
CA GLY A 24 3.81 -5.71 0.24
C GLY A 24 4.87 -5.13 1.19
N ASP A 25 4.88 -5.59 2.45
CA ASP A 25 5.87 -5.20 3.45
C ASP A 25 7.03 -6.19 3.58
N GLY A 26 8.11 -5.74 4.23
CA GLY A 26 9.29 -6.54 4.51
C GLY A 26 9.22 -7.25 5.86
N THR A 27 10.11 -8.22 6.07
CA THR A 27 10.19 -8.97 7.33
C THR A 27 10.97 -8.22 8.41
N ASP A 28 11.89 -7.33 8.01
CA ASP A 28 12.68 -6.52 8.95
C ASP A 28 11.88 -5.32 9.50
N PRO A 29 12.25 -4.80 10.68
CA PRO A 29 11.45 -3.78 11.37
C PRO A 29 11.23 -2.48 10.59
N VAL A 30 12.16 -2.08 9.71
CA VAL A 30 12.04 -0.79 9.03
C VAL A 30 11.13 -0.89 7.80
N HIS A 31 11.03 -2.06 7.19
CA HIS A 31 10.16 -2.30 6.02
C HIS A 31 8.79 -2.87 6.38
N GLN A 32 8.49 -3.07 7.66
CA GLN A 32 7.18 -3.52 8.11
C GLN A 32 6.10 -2.45 7.90
N GLY A 33 4.94 -2.89 7.40
CA GLY A 33 3.84 -2.01 7.07
C GLY A 33 2.99 -1.58 8.27
N PHE A 34 1.99 -0.74 8.02
CA PHE A 34 1.12 -0.18 9.06
C PHE A 34 -0.26 -0.83 9.09
N PRO A 35 -0.73 -1.35 10.25
CA PRO A 35 -2.07 -1.94 10.36
C PRO A 35 -3.21 -0.94 10.09
N ALA A 36 -2.98 0.35 10.37
CA ALA A 36 -3.97 1.40 10.12
C ALA A 36 -4.36 1.52 8.64
N LEU A 37 -3.43 1.21 7.72
CA LEU A 37 -3.71 1.21 6.29
C LEU A 37 -4.65 0.08 5.89
N ASN A 38 -4.63 -1.07 6.56
CA ASN A 38 -5.59 -2.14 6.32
C ASN A 38 -7.02 -1.67 6.63
N VAL A 39 -7.18 -0.96 7.75
CA VAL A 39 -8.49 -0.40 8.17
C VAL A 39 -8.95 0.69 7.22
N LEU A 40 -8.06 1.61 6.84
CA LEU A 40 -8.37 2.71 5.93
C LEU A 40 -8.80 2.19 4.56
N THR A 41 -8.03 1.27 3.99
CA THR A 41 -8.32 0.65 2.69
C THR A 41 -9.61 -0.17 2.74
N GLY A 42 -9.87 -0.89 3.83
CA GLY A 42 -11.13 -1.60 4.02
C GLY A 42 -12.36 -0.69 4.03
N ARG A 43 -12.23 0.55 4.55
CA ARG A 43 -13.33 1.54 4.60
C ARG A 43 -13.52 2.29 3.29
N LEU A 44 -12.42 2.71 2.66
CA LEU A 44 -12.46 3.53 1.44
C LEU A 44 -12.60 2.68 0.17
N GLN A 45 -12.18 1.42 0.24
CA GLN A 45 -12.19 0.43 -0.85
C GLN A 45 -11.70 0.99 -2.20
N PRO A 46 -10.56 1.72 -2.23
CA PRO A 46 -10.06 2.27 -3.47
C PRO A 46 -9.71 1.13 -4.44
N PRO A 47 -9.92 1.31 -5.74
CA PRO A 47 -9.35 0.43 -6.77
C PRO A 47 -7.85 0.16 -6.60
N LEU A 48 -7.09 1.21 -6.28
CA LEU A 48 -5.63 1.17 -6.26
C LEU A 48 -5.06 1.76 -4.97
N LEU A 49 -4.09 1.07 -4.38
CA LEU A 49 -3.20 1.59 -3.36
C LEU A 49 -1.77 1.49 -3.85
N LEU A 50 -1.07 2.63 -3.84
CA LEU A 50 0.34 2.71 -4.20
C LEU A 50 1.18 2.95 -2.94
N HIS A 51 2.31 2.26 -2.87
CA HIS A 51 3.33 2.50 -1.85
C HIS A 51 4.74 2.37 -2.42
N GLY A 52 5.72 2.80 -1.63
CA GLY A 52 7.13 2.52 -1.86
C GLY A 52 7.75 1.98 -0.57
N HIS A 53 8.87 2.58 -0.18
CA HIS A 53 9.64 2.32 1.06
C HIS A 53 10.30 0.96 1.14
N VAL A 54 9.69 -0.09 0.58
CA VAL A 54 10.23 -1.45 0.52
C VAL A 54 10.84 -1.69 -0.85
N ASP A 55 12.03 -2.26 -0.91
CA ASP A 55 12.57 -2.77 -2.18
C ASP A 55 11.82 -4.06 -2.56
N PRO A 56 11.16 -4.12 -3.72
CA PRO A 56 10.40 -5.29 -4.12
C PRO A 56 11.34 -6.48 -4.33
N ASP A 57 11.00 -7.62 -3.71
CA ASP A 57 11.67 -8.88 -3.99
C ASP A 57 11.44 -9.26 -5.46
N PRO A 58 12.51 -9.43 -6.27
CA PRO A 58 12.38 -9.83 -7.68
C PRO A 58 11.64 -11.15 -7.88
N ALA A 59 11.65 -12.04 -6.89
CA ALA A 59 10.99 -13.34 -6.91
C ALA A 59 9.55 -13.28 -6.35
N ALA A 60 9.20 -12.25 -5.59
CA ALA A 60 7.84 -12.07 -5.10
C ALA A 60 6.94 -11.49 -6.19
N GLY A 61 5.68 -11.93 -6.21
CA GLY A 61 4.66 -11.28 -7.03
C GLY A 61 4.57 -9.80 -6.67
N ARG A 62 4.58 -8.93 -7.69
CA ARG A 62 4.49 -7.47 -7.51
C ARG A 62 3.10 -7.00 -7.08
N ASP A 63 2.11 -7.89 -7.22
CA ASP A 63 0.70 -7.60 -7.02
C ASP A 63 0.24 -8.20 -5.70
N HIS A 64 -0.10 -7.31 -4.78
CA HIS A 64 -0.78 -7.69 -3.56
C HIS A 64 -2.23 -7.26 -3.63
N ARG A 65 -3.09 -7.89 -2.82
CA ARG A 65 -4.50 -7.53 -2.74
C ARG A 65 -4.92 -7.32 -1.30
N LEU A 66 -5.75 -6.31 -1.10
CA LEU A 66 -6.49 -6.09 0.13
C LEU A 66 -7.97 -5.96 -0.23
N GLY A 67 -8.70 -7.08 -0.12
CA GLY A 67 -10.05 -7.18 -0.65
C GLY A 67 -10.07 -6.90 -2.16
N ARG A 68 -10.83 -5.88 -2.58
CA ARG A 68 -10.91 -5.44 -4.00
C ARG A 68 -9.75 -4.53 -4.43
N THR A 69 -8.99 -3.98 -3.48
CA THR A 69 -7.93 -3.03 -3.76
C THR A 69 -6.69 -3.74 -4.26
N LEU A 70 -6.18 -3.34 -5.43
CA LEU A 70 -4.83 -3.68 -5.86
C LEU A 70 -3.84 -2.87 -5.03
N VAL A 71 -2.89 -3.55 -4.39
CA VAL A 71 -1.81 -2.92 -3.63
C VAL A 71 -0.52 -3.13 -4.40
N ARG A 72 0.12 -2.01 -4.78
CA ARG A 72 1.28 -2.03 -5.65
C ARG A 72 2.43 -1.21 -5.09
N ASN A 73 3.60 -1.85 -5.04
CA ASN A 73 4.87 -1.17 -4.81
C ASN A 73 5.35 -0.53 -6.12
N VAL A 74 5.63 0.78 -6.06
CA VAL A 74 6.18 1.55 -7.18
C VAL A 74 7.65 1.86 -6.88
N THR A 75 8.56 1.15 -7.55
CA THR A 75 9.99 1.47 -7.57
C THR A 75 10.35 2.11 -8.89
N GLY A 76 10.87 3.33 -8.85
CA GLY A 76 11.14 4.10 -10.05
C GLY A 76 9.87 4.72 -10.64
N TRP A 77 9.43 4.23 -11.79
CA TRP A 77 8.20 4.69 -12.44
C TRP A 77 7.35 3.51 -12.91
N GLN A 78 6.03 3.68 -12.81
CA GLN A 78 5.02 2.79 -13.36
C GLN A 78 3.88 3.65 -13.92
N LEU A 79 3.22 3.16 -14.96
CA LEU A 79 2.11 3.79 -15.64
C LEU A 79 0.90 2.86 -15.54
N PHE A 80 -0.24 3.43 -15.15
CA PHE A 80 -1.48 2.71 -14.94
C PHE A 80 -2.61 3.35 -15.74
N ASP A 81 -3.43 2.50 -16.36
CA ASP A 81 -4.76 2.88 -16.83
C ASP A 81 -5.78 2.57 -15.74
N LEU A 82 -6.59 3.57 -15.38
CA LEU A 82 -7.66 3.46 -14.39
C LEU A 82 -8.98 3.91 -14.99
N ASP A 83 -9.98 3.03 -14.97
CA ASP A 83 -11.35 3.38 -15.34
C ASP A 83 -12.08 3.93 -14.10
N PRO A 84 -12.43 5.22 -14.05
CA PRO A 84 -13.06 5.83 -12.88
C PRO A 84 -14.53 5.40 -12.69
N ALA A 85 -15.17 4.79 -13.69
CA ALA A 85 -16.54 4.30 -13.57
C ALA A 85 -16.60 2.90 -12.95
N THR A 86 -15.61 2.05 -13.24
CA THR A 86 -15.58 0.64 -12.82
C THR A 86 -14.54 0.35 -11.75
N GLY A 87 -13.52 1.19 -11.60
CA GLY A 87 -12.36 0.94 -10.78
C GLY A 87 -11.46 -0.16 -11.32
N GLN A 88 -11.53 -0.46 -12.63
CA GLN A 88 -10.57 -1.37 -13.26
C GLN A 88 -9.22 -0.69 -13.36
N VAL A 89 -8.16 -1.41 -13.02
CA VAL A 89 -6.77 -0.93 -13.04
C VAL A 89 -5.94 -1.88 -13.89
N ALA A 90 -5.22 -1.35 -14.86
CA ALA A 90 -4.25 -2.08 -15.66
C ALA A 90 -2.87 -1.40 -15.55
N ASP A 91 -1.85 -2.19 -15.23
CA ASP A 91 -0.46 -1.74 -15.35
C ASP A 91 -0.04 -1.81 -16.82
N VAL A 92 0.31 -0.66 -17.40
CA VAL A 92 0.70 -0.54 -18.81
C VAL A 92 2.21 -0.42 -19.00
N THR A 93 3.00 -0.38 -17.92
CA THR A 93 4.47 -0.39 -18.01
C THR A 93 5.02 -1.76 -18.45
N GLY A 94 4.25 -2.84 -18.24
CA GLY A 94 4.68 -4.20 -18.54
C GLY A 94 5.91 -4.66 -17.73
N HIS A 95 6.41 -5.87 -18.00
CA HIS A 95 7.55 -6.50 -17.29
C HIS A 95 8.91 -5.79 -17.47
N HIS A 96 8.95 -4.57 -18.02
CA HIS A 96 10.18 -3.90 -18.46
C HIS A 96 10.79 -2.93 -17.45
N SER A 97 10.31 -2.86 -16.21
CA SER A 97 11.00 -2.14 -15.13
C SER A 97 12.21 -2.95 -14.60
N ALA A 98 13.12 -3.36 -15.49
CA ALA A 98 14.38 -4.03 -15.17
C ALA A 98 15.56 -3.04 -15.00
N GLY A 99 15.27 -1.74 -14.91
CA GLY A 99 16.29 -0.68 -14.91
C GLY A 99 16.67 -0.08 -13.54
N TYR A 100 15.94 -0.38 -12.46
CA TYR A 100 16.27 0.13 -11.11
C TYR A 100 17.04 -0.95 -10.35
N SER A 101 18.38 -0.89 -10.39
CA SER A 101 19.22 -1.78 -9.60
C SER A 101 19.23 -1.35 -8.13
N SER A 102 18.75 -2.23 -7.24
CA SER A 102 18.80 -2.07 -5.78
C SER A 102 20.21 -1.83 -5.23
N ALA A 103 21.24 -2.20 -6.00
CA ALA A 103 22.65 -1.98 -5.66
C ALA A 103 23.02 -0.49 -5.52
N GLY A 104 22.37 0.42 -6.25
CA GLY A 104 22.69 1.86 -6.20
C GLY A 104 22.09 2.59 -4.99
N HIS A 105 20.94 2.13 -4.49
CA HIS A 105 20.20 2.81 -3.41
C HIS A 105 20.74 2.45 -2.01
N ARG A 106 21.19 1.20 -1.82
CA ARG A 106 21.73 0.70 -0.55
C ARG A 106 22.93 1.52 -0.05
N ALA A 107 23.78 1.98 -0.97
CA ALA A 107 24.95 2.81 -0.66
C ALA A 107 24.61 4.23 -0.16
N ALA A 108 23.40 4.73 -0.40
CA ALA A 108 22.99 6.09 -0.02
C ALA A 108 22.47 6.17 1.44
N TYR A 109 21.85 5.11 1.96
CA TYR A 109 21.21 5.11 3.29
C TYR A 109 22.10 4.61 4.43
N ASP A 110 23.17 3.85 4.15
CA ASP A 110 24.09 3.34 5.17
C ASP A 110 24.90 4.44 5.90
N ARG A 111 24.69 5.73 5.60
CA ARG A 111 25.38 6.86 6.25
C ARG A 111 24.59 7.51 7.39
N ALA A 112 23.31 7.19 7.59
CA ALA A 112 22.51 7.79 8.66
C ALA A 112 22.15 6.72 9.70
N ALA A 113 22.92 6.66 10.78
CA ALA A 113 22.62 5.84 11.94
C ALA A 113 21.27 6.26 12.54
N TYR A 114 20.25 5.42 12.35
CA TYR A 114 18.91 5.62 12.89
C TYR A 114 18.91 5.27 14.37
N ASP A 115 18.67 6.27 15.22
CA ASP A 115 18.79 6.12 16.68
C ASP A 115 17.57 5.41 17.27
N ARG A 116 17.80 4.22 17.81
CA ARG A 116 16.80 3.26 18.31
C ARG A 116 16.01 3.80 19.52
N ALA A 117 16.55 4.78 20.25
CA ALA A 117 15.99 5.25 21.52
C ALA A 117 14.76 6.17 21.39
N ALA A 118 14.47 6.73 20.20
CA ALA A 118 13.38 7.68 20.02
C ALA A 118 12.01 7.03 19.76
N TYR A 119 11.97 5.75 19.35
CA TYR A 119 10.73 5.13 18.88
C TYR A 119 10.03 4.21 19.90
N ASP A 120 10.61 4.02 21.08
CA ASP A 120 10.05 3.07 22.04
C ASP A 120 8.99 3.70 22.97
N ARG A 121 7.77 3.19 22.77
CA ARG A 121 6.91 2.69 23.86
C ARG A 121 5.98 3.70 24.57
N ALA A 122 5.07 4.32 23.83
CA ALA A 122 3.70 4.62 24.32
C ALA A 122 2.90 5.39 23.26
N ARG A 123 1.94 4.74 22.57
CA ARG A 123 0.65 5.38 22.17
C ARG A 123 -0.26 4.56 21.27
N TYR A 124 0.18 3.47 20.66
CA TYR A 124 -0.73 2.61 19.89
C TYR A 124 -1.34 1.55 20.80
N ASP A 125 -2.27 2.02 21.64
CA ASP A 125 -2.96 1.21 22.64
C ASP A 125 -3.77 0.07 22.03
N ARG A 126 -3.57 -1.09 22.64
CA ARG A 126 -4.00 -2.45 22.27
C ARG A 126 -5.50 -2.73 22.49
N ALA A 127 -6.36 -1.73 22.74
CA ALA A 127 -7.64 -1.98 23.41
C ALA A 127 -8.91 -1.42 22.73
N ARG A 128 -8.92 -1.07 21.43
CA ARG A 128 -10.15 -0.53 20.79
C ARG A 128 -10.59 -1.14 19.47
N TYR A 129 -9.83 -2.05 18.88
CA TYR A 129 -10.16 -2.59 17.54
C TYR A 129 -10.89 -3.94 17.55
N ASP A 130 -11.08 -4.57 18.71
CA ASP A 130 -11.84 -5.83 18.83
C ASP A 130 -13.29 -5.61 19.28
N ARG A 131 -14.09 -4.94 18.45
CA ARG A 131 -15.54 -5.19 18.43
C ARG A 131 -16.19 -4.65 17.16
N ALA A 132 -16.27 -5.49 16.13
CA ALA A 132 -17.49 -5.77 15.38
C ALA A 132 -17.19 -6.62 14.13
N GLY A 133 -17.55 -7.90 14.22
CA GLY A 133 -18.23 -8.62 13.14
C GLY A 133 -17.46 -8.82 11.83
N TYR A 134 -16.47 -9.71 11.84
CA TYR A 134 -16.20 -10.54 10.66
C TYR A 134 -16.79 -11.94 10.96
N ARG A 135 -18.02 -12.18 10.50
CA ARG A 135 -18.59 -13.52 10.40
C ARG A 135 -18.91 -13.78 8.93
N ASP A 136 -18.35 -14.90 8.46
CA ASP A 136 -18.62 -15.66 7.25
C ASP A 136 -19.58 -15.08 6.20
N ALA A 137 -19.05 -14.92 4.99
CA ALA A 137 -19.83 -14.99 3.77
C ALA A 137 -19.38 -16.25 3.01
N ARG A 138 -20.09 -17.36 3.25
CA ARG A 138 -20.41 -18.36 2.23
C ARG A 138 -21.89 -18.22 1.90
#